data_AF-A0A948GKM9-F1
#
_entry.id   AF-A0A948GKM9-F1
#
_cell.length_a   1.000
_cell.length_b   1.000
_cell.length_c   1.000
_cell.angle_alpha   90.00
_cell.angle_beta   90.00
_cell.angle_gamma   90.00
#
_symmetry.space_group_name_H-M   'P 1'
#
loop_
_entity.id
_entity.type
_entity.pdbx_description
1 polymer ?
#
loop_
_entity_poly.entity_id
_entity_poly.type
_entity_poly.pdbx_seq_one_letter_code
_entity_poly.pdbx_strand_id
1 'polypeptide(L)'
;MTSGTTQQKKRDPNNPCLFCTDPQGVSLQHELAFSARDTYPTSPGHTLVIPRRHVSSFFELTPEEVAACMGLIQEEKKLIDAEFKPDGYNIGVNVGPAAGQSIMHVHIHIIPRYKGDVENPQGGVRHVIPKKAYYTR
;
A
#
# COMPACT_ATOMS: atom_id res chain seq x y z
N MET A 1 -2.77 22.81 37.49
CA MET A 1 -2.46 21.44 37.05
C MET A 1 -2.45 21.45 35.54
N THR A 2 -1.29 21.62 34.92
CA THR A 2 -1.12 21.69 33.47
C THR A 2 -1.10 20.27 32.90
N SER A 3 -2.20 19.86 32.28
CA SER A 3 -2.29 18.62 31.52
C SER A 3 -1.41 18.72 30.28
N GLY A 4 -0.17 18.28 30.38
CA GLY A 4 0.72 18.11 29.24
C GLY A 4 0.23 16.95 28.38
N THR A 5 -0.43 17.25 27.27
CA THR A 5 -0.64 16.29 26.18
C THR A 5 0.73 15.88 25.66
N THR A 6 1.14 14.66 25.95
CA THR A 6 2.36 14.07 25.39
C THR A 6 2.15 13.94 23.88
N GLN A 7 2.64 14.90 23.09
CA GLN A 7 2.78 14.68 21.65
C GLN A 7 3.71 13.49 21.47
N GLN A 8 3.16 12.33 21.13
CA GLN A 8 3.97 11.19 20.71
C GLN A 8 4.80 11.66 19.52
N LYS A 9 6.13 11.70 19.68
CA LYS A 9 7.06 11.94 18.57
C LYS A 9 6.73 10.93 17.47
N LYS A 10 6.34 11.41 16.29
CA LYS A 10 6.19 10.58 15.10
C LYS A 10 7.51 9.85 14.87
N ARG A 11 7.51 8.52 14.99
CA ARG A 11 8.65 7.66 14.67
C ARG A 11 8.97 7.83 13.18
N ASP A 12 10.24 8.02 12.84
CA ASP A 12 10.68 7.99 11.43
C ASP A 12 10.47 6.56 10.91
N PRO A 13 9.63 6.36 9.87
CA PRO A 13 9.32 5.02 9.40
C PRO A 13 10.49 4.33 8.67
N ASN A 14 11.57 5.08 8.40
CA ASN A 14 12.75 4.59 7.68
C ASN A 14 13.93 4.25 8.59
N ASN A 15 13.94 4.71 9.86
CA ASN A 15 15.09 4.58 10.75
C ASN A 15 14.72 4.13 12.18
N PRO A 16 14.70 2.81 12.46
CA PRO A 16 14.85 1.72 11.50
C PRO A 16 13.59 1.51 10.66
N CYS A 17 13.73 0.91 9.48
CA CYS A 17 12.61 0.63 8.59
C CYS A 17 11.50 -0.16 9.30
N LEU A 18 10.27 0.36 9.26
CA LEU A 18 9.11 -0.28 9.92
C LEU A 18 8.81 -1.65 9.35
N PHE A 19 8.86 -1.83 8.03
CA PHE A 19 8.59 -3.13 7.42
C PHE A 19 9.63 -4.20 7.77
N CYS A 20 10.88 -3.81 8.01
CA CYS A 20 11.92 -4.75 8.43
C CYS A 20 11.83 -5.10 9.91
N THR A 21 11.46 -4.15 10.76
CA THR A 21 11.62 -4.29 12.23
C THR A 21 10.34 -4.57 12.98
N ASP A 22 9.21 -4.10 12.46
CA ASP A 22 7.92 -4.12 13.16
C ASP A 22 6.76 -4.17 12.14
N PRO A 23 6.70 -5.20 11.27
CA PRO A 23 5.59 -5.33 10.34
C PRO A 23 4.31 -5.65 11.12
N GLN A 24 3.38 -4.70 11.12
CA GLN A 24 2.07 -4.82 11.76
C GLN A 24 1.03 -5.36 10.79
N GLY A 25 0.04 -6.10 11.30
CA GLY A 25 -1.13 -6.50 10.50
C GLY A 25 -0.84 -7.51 9.37
N VAL A 26 0.23 -8.30 9.49
CA VAL A 26 0.60 -9.33 8.49
C VAL A 26 -0.55 -10.33 8.29
N SER A 27 -1.01 -10.50 7.06
CA SER A 27 -2.12 -11.39 6.68
C SER A 27 -1.63 -12.66 5.98
N LEU A 28 -0.73 -12.53 5.00
CA LEU A 28 -0.12 -13.68 4.30
C LEU A 28 1.41 -13.57 4.32
N GLN A 29 2.06 -14.73 4.28
CA GLN A 29 3.51 -14.83 4.26
C GLN A 29 3.98 -15.69 3.08
N HIS A 30 5.05 -15.23 2.44
CA HIS A 30 5.85 -15.95 1.47
C HIS A 30 7.32 -15.89 1.89
N GLU A 31 8.18 -16.71 1.28
CA GLU A 31 9.62 -16.69 1.52
C GLU A 31 10.23 -15.33 1.13
N LEU A 32 9.84 -14.79 -0.01
CA LEU A 32 10.38 -13.54 -0.57
C LEU A 32 9.58 -12.27 -0.24
N ALA A 33 8.35 -12.39 0.26
CA ALA A 33 7.45 -11.26 0.48
C ALA A 33 6.39 -11.59 1.54
N PHE A 34 5.63 -10.59 1.98
CA PHE A 34 4.46 -10.77 2.83
C PHE A 34 3.39 -9.72 2.49
N SER A 35 2.15 -9.97 2.87
CA SER A 35 1.09 -8.96 2.83
C SER A 35 0.72 -8.52 4.25
N ALA A 36 0.32 -7.26 4.39
CA ALA A 36 -0.04 -6.66 5.67
C ALA A 36 -1.11 -5.58 5.52
N ARG A 37 -2.14 -5.59 6.37
CA ARG A 37 -3.16 -4.54 6.41
C ARG A 37 -2.51 -3.19 6.71
N ASP A 38 -2.85 -2.17 5.91
CA ASP A 38 -2.33 -0.82 6.12
C ASP A 38 -2.91 -0.23 7.41
N THR A 39 -2.06 0.34 8.26
CA THR A 39 -2.46 0.98 9.52
C THR A 39 -3.11 2.35 9.30
N TYR A 40 -2.96 2.93 8.10
CA TYR A 40 -3.59 4.14 7.61
C TYR A 40 -4.33 3.87 6.29
N PRO A 41 -5.40 3.04 6.31
CA PRO A 41 -6.02 2.55 5.10
C PRO A 41 -6.71 3.66 4.28
N THR A 42 -6.51 3.67 2.96
CA THR A 42 -7.24 4.58 2.05
C THR A 42 -8.72 4.20 1.94
N SER A 43 -9.01 2.90 2.06
CA SER A 43 -10.36 2.33 2.04
C SER A 43 -10.38 1.05 2.89
N PRO A 44 -11.56 0.56 3.31
CA PRO A 44 -11.66 -0.71 4.03
C PRO A 44 -10.96 -1.84 3.28
N GLY A 45 -10.13 -2.61 3.99
CA GLY A 45 -9.34 -3.68 3.42
C GLY A 45 -8.10 -3.26 2.62
N HIS A 46 -7.64 -2.01 2.71
CA HIS A 46 -6.35 -1.60 2.15
C HIS A 46 -5.22 -2.47 2.71
N THR A 47 -4.52 -3.18 1.81
CA THR A 47 -3.40 -4.05 2.14
C THR A 47 -2.15 -3.63 1.36
N LEU A 48 -0.99 -3.78 1.97
CA LEU A 48 0.32 -3.64 1.35
C LEU A 48 0.93 -5.02 1.09
N VAL A 49 1.55 -5.22 -0.07
CA VAL A 49 2.44 -6.36 -0.34
C VAL A 49 3.88 -5.87 -0.37
N ILE A 50 4.73 -6.46 0.46
CA ILE A 50 6.06 -5.96 0.79
C ILE A 50 7.09 -7.10 0.59
N PRO A 51 8.12 -6.91 -0.26
CA PRO A 51 9.21 -7.86 -0.37
C PRO A 51 10.02 -7.89 0.94
N ARG A 52 10.55 -9.03 1.33
CA ARG A 52 11.35 -9.14 2.56
C ARG A 52 12.68 -8.42 2.45
N ARG A 53 13.31 -8.47 1.26
CA ARG A 53 14.54 -7.73 0.99
C ARG A 53 14.25 -6.23 1.02
N HIS A 54 15.04 -5.49 1.81
CA HIS A 54 14.94 -4.05 1.88
C HIS A 54 15.52 -3.41 0.61
N VAL A 55 14.65 -3.03 -0.31
CA VAL A 55 14.97 -2.19 -1.47
C VAL A 55 13.97 -1.06 -1.58
N SER A 56 14.45 0.10 -2.02
CA SER A 56 13.61 1.30 -2.09
C SER A 56 12.83 1.40 -3.41
N SER A 57 13.36 0.81 -4.50
CA SER A 57 12.76 0.92 -5.82
C SER A 57 12.21 -0.42 -6.30
N PHE A 58 10.98 -0.40 -6.83
CA PHE A 58 10.36 -1.57 -7.45
C PHE A 58 11.21 -2.10 -8.62
N PHE A 59 11.94 -1.21 -9.30
CA PHE A 59 12.81 -1.56 -10.42
C PHE A 59 14.09 -2.30 -9.98
N GLU A 60 14.34 -2.44 -8.68
CA GLU A 60 15.47 -3.20 -8.12
C GLU A 60 15.06 -4.63 -7.70
N LEU A 61 13.77 -4.98 -7.82
CA LEU A 61 13.30 -6.32 -7.48
C LEU A 61 13.80 -7.36 -8.49
N THR A 62 14.12 -8.56 -8.00
CA THR A 62 14.40 -9.69 -8.88
C THR A 62 13.10 -10.22 -9.50
N PRO A 63 13.18 -10.96 -10.63
CA PRO A 63 11.99 -11.58 -11.22
C PRO A 63 11.21 -12.46 -10.24
N GLU A 64 11.89 -13.17 -9.35
CA GLU A 64 11.30 -14.04 -8.33
C GLU A 64 10.57 -13.23 -7.25
N GLU A 65 11.12 -12.10 -6.83
CA GLU A 65 10.46 -11.18 -5.89
C GLU A 65 9.22 -10.54 -6.50
N VAL A 66 9.29 -10.15 -7.78
CA VAL A 66 8.12 -9.64 -8.51
C VAL A 66 7.04 -10.73 -8.58
N ALA A 67 7.40 -11.96 -8.95
CA ALA A 67 6.46 -13.08 -9.02
C ALA A 67 5.82 -13.37 -7.66
N ALA A 68 6.61 -13.39 -6.58
CA ALA A 68 6.12 -13.58 -5.22
C ALA A 68 5.13 -12.48 -4.80
N CYS A 69 5.46 -11.22 -5.04
CA CYS A 69 4.58 -10.09 -4.75
C CYS A 69 3.26 -10.18 -5.53
N MET A 70 3.32 -10.47 -6.83
CA MET A 70 2.12 -10.59 -7.66
C MET A 70 1.26 -11.82 -7.29
N GLY A 71 1.88 -12.90 -6.82
CA GLY A 71 1.17 -14.05 -6.25
C GLY A 71 0.39 -13.67 -5.00
N LEU A 72 1.05 -12.99 -4.05
CA LEU A 72 0.40 -12.50 -2.83
C LEU A 72 -0.76 -11.53 -3.11
N ILE A 73 -0.65 -10.67 -4.13
CA ILE A 73 -1.77 -9.79 -4.53
C ILE A 73 -3.02 -10.61 -4.91
N GLN A 74 -2.84 -11.70 -5.65
CA GLN A 74 -3.96 -12.57 -6.06
C GLN A 74 -4.57 -13.32 -4.87
N GLU A 75 -3.75 -13.76 -3.92
CA GLU A 75 -4.22 -14.45 -2.71
C GLU A 75 -4.93 -13.48 -1.76
N GLU A 76 -4.36 -12.31 -1.53
CA GLU A 76 -4.93 -11.28 -0.67
C GLU A 76 -6.28 -10.80 -1.19
N LYS A 77 -6.45 -10.68 -2.52
CA LYS A 77 -7.74 -10.37 -3.13
C LYS A 77 -8.85 -11.31 -2.63
N LYS A 78 -8.58 -12.61 -2.51
CA LYS A 78 -9.58 -13.60 -2.05
C LYS A 78 -10.01 -13.33 -0.61
N LEU A 79 -9.05 -12.98 0.26
CA LEU A 79 -9.34 -12.62 1.65
C LEU A 79 -10.14 -11.31 1.73
N ILE A 80 -9.74 -10.30 0.96
CA ILE A 80 -10.44 -9.02 0.87
C ILE A 80 -11.88 -9.21 0.36
N ASP A 81 -12.07 -10.00 -0.70
CA ASP A 81 -13.39 -10.26 -1.28
C ASP A 81 -14.32 -10.90 -0.23
N ALA A 82 -13.81 -11.87 0.52
CA ALA A 82 -14.59 -12.59 1.53
C ALA A 82 -15.01 -11.68 2.69
N GLU A 83 -14.10 -10.81 3.14
CA GLU A 83 -14.31 -9.95 4.31
C GLU A 83 -15.07 -8.67 3.97
N PHE A 84 -14.71 -8.01 2.87
CA PHE A 84 -15.14 -6.64 2.58
C PHE A 84 -16.00 -6.47 1.33
N LYS A 85 -16.04 -7.47 0.43
CA LYS A 85 -16.86 -7.46 -0.80
C LYS A 85 -16.76 -6.16 -1.63
N PRO A 86 -15.56 -5.72 -2.03
CA PRO A 86 -15.40 -4.50 -2.81
C PRO A 86 -15.95 -4.63 -4.24
N ASP A 87 -16.28 -3.49 -4.85
CA ASP A 87 -16.76 -3.39 -6.23
C ASP A 87 -15.61 -3.28 -7.25
N GLY A 88 -14.39 -3.04 -6.79
CA GLY A 88 -13.21 -2.88 -7.64
C GLY A 88 -11.91 -2.71 -6.85
N TYR A 89 -10.82 -2.46 -7.56
CA TYR A 89 -9.49 -2.29 -6.94
C TYR A 89 -8.65 -1.26 -7.68
N ASN A 90 -7.80 -0.56 -6.93
CA ASN A 90 -6.60 0.05 -7.47
C ASN A 90 -5.38 -0.68 -6.90
N ILE A 91 -4.45 -1.04 -7.78
CA ILE A 91 -3.18 -1.64 -7.39
C ILE A 91 -2.08 -0.69 -7.89
N GLY A 92 -1.15 -0.32 -7.02
CA GLY A 92 -0.14 0.69 -7.33
C GLY A 92 1.10 0.62 -6.46
N VAL A 93 2.20 1.14 -6.99
CA VAL A 93 3.47 1.27 -6.28
C VAL A 93 4.01 2.68 -6.51
N ASN A 94 4.50 3.31 -5.44
CA ASN A 94 5.18 4.60 -5.52
C ASN A 94 6.68 4.37 -5.47
N VAL A 95 7.42 4.95 -6.43
CA VAL A 95 8.87 4.86 -6.50
C VAL A 95 9.47 6.25 -6.45
N GLY A 96 10.18 6.55 -5.37
CA GLY A 96 10.81 7.83 -5.08
C GLY A 96 9.87 8.87 -4.44
N PRO A 97 10.44 9.90 -3.77
CA PRO A 97 9.65 10.90 -3.05
C PRO A 97 8.69 11.71 -3.93
N ALA A 98 9.08 11.99 -5.18
CA ALA A 98 8.24 12.72 -6.14
C ALA A 98 6.97 11.97 -6.53
N ALA A 99 6.96 10.64 -6.42
CA ALA A 99 5.80 9.78 -6.61
C ALA A 99 5.00 9.58 -5.30
N GLY A 100 5.41 10.20 -4.19
CA GLY A 100 4.75 10.06 -2.90
C GLY A 100 5.21 8.90 -2.04
N GLN A 101 6.34 8.25 -2.36
CA GLN A 101 6.92 7.21 -1.50
C GLN A 101 7.41 7.83 -0.17
N SER A 102 6.90 7.33 0.95
CA SER A 102 7.21 7.82 2.30
C SER A 102 8.01 6.82 3.15
N ILE A 103 7.80 5.53 2.92
CA ILE A 103 8.64 4.44 3.42
C ILE A 103 9.51 3.97 2.26
N MET A 104 10.83 4.12 2.39
CA MET A 104 11.86 3.83 1.39
C MET A 104 12.17 2.33 1.32
N HIS A 105 11.11 1.53 1.38
CA HIS A 105 11.08 0.09 1.15
C HIS A 105 9.86 -0.16 0.26
N VAL A 106 10.05 -0.85 -0.86
CA VAL A 106 8.96 -1.19 -1.79
C VAL A 106 7.74 -1.73 -1.05
N HIS A 107 6.57 -1.21 -1.38
CA HIS A 107 5.28 -1.72 -0.94
C HIS A 107 4.28 -1.48 -2.05
N ILE A 108 3.57 -2.54 -2.44
CA ILE A 108 2.53 -2.49 -3.46
C ILE A 108 1.19 -2.38 -2.76
N HIS A 109 0.49 -1.29 -3.02
CA HIS A 109 -0.84 -1.05 -2.48
C HIS A 109 -1.87 -1.92 -3.21
N ILE A 110 -2.76 -2.55 -2.45
CA ILE A 110 -4.00 -3.16 -2.91
C ILE A 110 -5.13 -2.36 -2.23
N ILE A 111 -5.75 -1.45 -2.97
CA ILE A 111 -6.77 -0.53 -2.45
C ILE A 111 -8.14 -1.00 -2.96
N PRO A 112 -8.98 -1.60 -2.12
CA PRO A 112 -10.34 -1.97 -2.49
C PRO A 112 -11.17 -0.72 -2.78
N ARG A 113 -12.04 -0.77 -3.76
CA ARG A 113 -12.89 0.34 -4.21
C ARG A 113 -14.35 -0.04 -4.10
N TYR A 114 -15.20 0.93 -3.79
CA TYR A 114 -16.62 0.73 -3.53
C TYR A 114 -17.44 1.72 -4.34
N LYS A 115 -18.60 1.32 -4.83
CA LYS A 115 -19.51 2.27 -5.50
C LYS A 115 -19.86 3.42 -4.56
N GLY A 116 -19.64 4.64 -5.03
CA GLY A 116 -19.90 5.86 -4.26
C GLY A 116 -18.78 6.26 -3.29
N ASP A 117 -17.63 5.58 -3.29
CA ASP A 117 -16.46 6.01 -2.49
C ASP A 117 -15.83 7.31 -3.00
N VAL A 118 -16.06 7.66 -4.27
CA VAL A 118 -15.75 8.94 -4.90
C VAL A 118 -16.88 9.34 -5.85
N GLU A 119 -17.02 10.64 -6.10
CA GLU A 119 -18.06 11.19 -7.01
C GLU A 119 -17.92 10.68 -8.45
N ASN A 120 -16.70 10.68 -8.99
CA ASN A 120 -16.41 10.17 -10.33
C ASN A 120 -15.15 9.29 -10.33
N PRO A 121 -15.29 7.95 -10.47
CA PRO A 121 -14.15 7.05 -10.47
C PRO A 121 -13.36 7.05 -11.79
N GLN A 122 -13.86 7.72 -12.84
CA GLN A 122 -13.19 7.76 -14.14
C GLN A 122 -11.80 8.42 -14.00
N GLY A 123 -10.81 7.81 -14.65
CA GLY A 123 -9.41 8.25 -14.61
C GLY A 123 -8.54 7.42 -13.67
N GLY A 124 -9.10 6.87 -12.58
CA GLY A 124 -8.40 5.95 -11.68
C GLY A 124 -7.00 6.45 -11.30
N VAL A 125 -5.96 5.70 -11.69
CA VAL A 125 -4.55 6.03 -11.44
C VAL A 125 -4.12 7.43 -11.90
N ARG A 126 -4.83 8.08 -12.83
CA ARG A 126 -4.52 9.45 -13.27
C ARG A 126 -4.72 10.49 -12.18
N HIS A 127 -5.50 10.17 -11.14
CA HIS A 127 -5.72 11.05 -9.99
C HIS A 127 -4.44 11.33 -9.19
N VAL A 128 -3.32 10.64 -9.46
CA VAL A 128 -1.99 11.02 -8.96
C VAL A 128 -1.58 12.43 -9.40
N ILE A 129 -2.11 12.93 -10.52
CA ILE A 129 -2.05 14.35 -10.90
C ILE A 129 -3.51 14.84 -11.05
N PRO A 130 -4.14 15.38 -9.97
CA PRO A 130 -5.57 15.66 -9.95
C PRO A 130 -6.07 16.52 -11.11
N LYS A 131 -5.29 17.53 -11.52
CA LYS A 131 -5.62 18.41 -12.66
C LYS A 131 -5.68 17.67 -14.01
N LYS A 132 -5.17 16.44 -14.10
CA LYS A 132 -5.16 15.58 -15.29
C LYS A 132 -5.99 14.29 -15.10
N ALA A 133 -6.73 14.18 -14.00
CA ALA A 133 -7.50 12.99 -13.65
C ALA A 133 -8.47 12.56 -14.76
N TYR A 134 -9.27 13.51 -15.23
CA TYR A 134 -10.32 13.27 -16.22
C TYR A 134 -9.80 13.38 -17.66
N TYR A 135 -10.43 12.63 -18.57
CA TYR A 135 -10.12 12.68 -19.99
C TYR A 135 -10.84 13.88 -20.62
N THR A 136 -10.08 14.79 -21.20
CA THR A 136 -10.60 15.83 -22.10
C THR A 136 -10.68 15.22 -23.50
N ARG A 137 -11.80 14.60 -23.84
CA ARG A 137 -12.08 14.11 -25.19
C ARG A 137 -13.31 14.83 -25.72
#